data_AF-A0A7C4VDR0-F1
#
_entry.id   AF-A0A7C4VDR0-F1
#
_cell.length_a   1.000
_cell.length_b   1.000
_cell.length_c   1.000
_cell.angle_alpha   90.00
_cell.angle_beta   90.00
_cell.angle_gamma   90.00
#
_symmetry.space_group_name_H-M   'P 1'
#
loop_
_entity.id
_entity.type
_entity.pdbx_description
1 polymer ?
#
loop_
_entity_poly.entity_id
_entity_poly.type
_entity_poly.pdbx_seq_one_letter_code
_entity_poly.pdbx_strand_id
1 'polypeptide(L)'
;MSSWTKHADWQPLPKAINEHSPVCPICKKRSKKDVYDKYGWTTRGYKIVCNECGAEWEYTISKPQDLLFGGAFAALSRVAKITDDNSIWVLRKTSIKEAEKFLDKEINFSTWKQMVKSFCGKCGNPLAEDEK
;
A
#
# COMPACT_ATOMS: atom_id res chain seq x y z
N MET A 1 5.16 -1.91 23.42
CA MET A 1 3.89 -1.72 22.67
C MET A 1 4.20 -1.12 21.32
N SER A 2 3.70 -1.69 20.22
CA SER A 2 3.73 -1.06 18.90
C SER A 2 2.39 -0.37 18.66
N SER A 3 2.41 0.92 18.30
CA SER A 3 1.21 1.68 17.95
C SER A 3 1.20 2.05 16.46
N TRP A 4 0.00 2.18 15.91
CA TRP A 4 -0.23 2.67 14.55
C TRP A 4 -0.48 4.17 14.59
N THR A 5 0.25 4.93 13.80
CA THR A 5 0.07 6.39 13.67
C THR A 5 -0.35 6.72 12.25
N LYS A 6 -1.50 7.36 12.07
CA LYS A 6 -1.99 7.76 10.75
C LYS A 6 -1.11 8.88 10.19
N HIS A 7 -0.70 8.77 8.92
CA HIS A 7 -0.08 9.86 8.20
C HIS A 7 -1.10 10.94 7.85
N ALA A 8 -0.65 12.19 7.85
CA ALA A 8 -1.44 13.26 7.26
C ALA A 8 -1.43 13.14 5.73
N ASP A 9 -2.55 13.42 5.08
CA ASP A 9 -2.75 13.20 3.65
C ASP A 9 -1.78 13.96 2.75
N TRP A 10 -1.24 15.09 3.23
CA TRP A 10 -0.28 15.92 2.50
C TRP A 10 1.14 15.34 2.51
N GLN A 11 1.41 14.34 3.34
CA GLN A 11 2.75 13.75 3.45
C GLN A 11 3.12 12.98 2.18
N PRO A 12 4.42 12.92 1.81
CA PRO A 12 4.86 12.31 0.56
C PRO A 12 4.44 10.86 0.36
N LEU A 13 4.36 10.09 1.45
CA LEU A 13 4.06 8.65 1.39
C LEU A 13 2.59 8.36 1.02
N PRO A 14 1.59 8.89 1.74
CA PRO A 14 0.19 8.82 1.27
C PRO A 14 0.00 9.31 -0.16
N LYS A 15 0.67 10.41 -0.54
CA LYS A 15 0.60 10.96 -1.89
C LYS A 15 1.10 9.94 -2.92
N ALA A 16 2.29 9.39 -2.74
CA ALA A 16 2.88 8.40 -3.65
C ALA A 16 2.04 7.11 -3.76
N ILE A 17 1.52 6.60 -2.64
CA ILE A 17 0.64 5.42 -2.66
C ILE A 17 -0.64 5.68 -3.47
N ASN A 18 -1.25 6.85 -3.30
CA ASN A 18 -2.46 7.21 -4.02
C ASN A 18 -2.19 7.51 -5.51
N GLU A 19 -0.99 7.99 -5.86
CA GLU A 19 -0.55 8.22 -7.24
C GLU A 19 -0.19 6.93 -7.98
N HIS A 20 0.65 6.08 -7.39
CA HIS A 20 1.12 4.83 -8.03
C HIS A 20 0.14 3.66 -7.90
N SER A 21 -0.81 3.76 -6.98
CA SER A 21 -1.77 2.70 -6.70
C SER A 21 -3.16 3.28 -6.41
N PRO A 22 -3.79 3.97 -7.39
CA PRO A 22 -5.07 4.65 -7.18
C PRO A 22 -6.24 3.69 -6.97
N VAL A 23 -6.12 2.45 -7.45
CA VAL A 23 -7.16 1.42 -7.39
C VAL A 23 -6.88 0.45 -6.24
N CYS A 24 -7.93 0.02 -5.54
CA CYS A 24 -7.84 -1.03 -4.53
C CYS A 24 -7.89 -2.41 -5.19
N PRO A 25 -6.96 -3.34 -4.90
CA PRO A 25 -6.96 -4.68 -5.49
C PRO A 25 -8.09 -5.56 -4.95
N ILE A 26 -8.78 -5.13 -3.89
CA ILE A 26 -9.90 -5.87 -3.30
C ILE A 26 -11.21 -5.41 -3.93
N CYS A 27 -11.60 -4.15 -3.77
CA CYS A 27 -12.88 -3.64 -4.30
C CYS A 27 -12.84 -3.07 -5.72
N LYS A 28 -11.66 -2.96 -6.35
CA LYS A 28 -11.43 -2.43 -7.71
C LYS A 28 -11.87 -1.00 -7.95
N LYS A 29 -12.32 -0.30 -6.90
CA LYS A 29 -12.63 1.13 -6.97
C LYS A 29 -11.36 1.95 -6.85
N ARG A 30 -11.36 3.10 -7.53
CA ARG A 30 -10.41 4.18 -7.24
C ARG A 30 -10.78 4.73 -5.87
N SER A 31 -9.82 4.72 -4.95
CA SER A 31 -10.08 5.05 -3.55
C SER A 31 -8.86 5.72 -2.96
N LYS A 32 -9.09 6.81 -2.21
CA LYS A 32 -8.06 7.34 -1.33
C LYS A 32 -7.73 6.28 -0.27
N LYS A 33 -6.44 6.11 -0.02
CA LYS A 33 -5.93 5.19 0.98
C LYS A 33 -5.38 5.95 2.15
N ASP A 34 -5.85 5.57 3.34
CA ASP A 34 -5.24 5.99 4.58
C ASP A 34 -3.97 5.18 4.81
N VAL A 35 -2.87 5.85 5.14
CA VAL A 35 -1.58 5.20 5.39
C VAL A 35 -1.20 5.42 6.85
N TYR A 36 -0.73 4.36 7.50
CA TYR A 36 -0.32 4.36 8.89
C TYR A 36 1.10 3.84 9.02
N ASP A 37 1.88 4.44 9.89
CA ASP A 37 3.18 3.96 10.34
C ASP A 37 3.02 3.09 11.60
N LYS A 38 3.72 1.95 11.65
CA LYS A 38 3.95 1.18 12.89
C LYS A 38 5.32 1.48 13.43
N TYR A 39 5.36 2.04 14.63
CA TYR A 39 6.60 2.20 15.37
C TYR A 39 6.62 1.23 16.55
N GLY A 40 7.50 0.24 16.45
CA GLY A 40 7.87 -0.65 17.54
C GLY A 40 9.38 -0.60 17.81
N TRP A 41 9.76 -1.14 18.96
CA TRP A 41 11.16 -1.15 19.38
C TRP A 41 12.01 -1.96 18.39
N THR A 42 11.53 -3.15 18.01
CA THR A 42 12.18 -4.11 17.10
C THR A 42 11.55 -4.18 15.71
N THR A 43 10.34 -3.64 15.55
CA THR A 43 9.57 -3.72 14.31
C THR A 43 9.22 -2.33 13.80
N ARG A 44 9.36 -2.12 12.50
CA ARG A 44 8.72 -1.01 11.79
C ARG A 44 7.71 -1.58 10.80
N GLY A 45 6.71 -0.83 10.40
CA GLY A 45 5.80 -1.29 9.37
C GLY A 45 4.92 -0.18 8.85
N TYR A 46 4.16 -0.51 7.82
CA TYR A 46 3.19 0.38 7.20
C TYR A 46 1.87 -0.37 7.07
N LYS A 47 0.77 0.35 7.25
CA LYS A 47 -0.57 -0.16 6.98
C LYS A 47 -1.28 0.77 6.03
N ILE A 48 -1.91 0.20 5.02
CA ILE A 48 -2.71 0.91 4.03
C ILE A 48 -4.14 0.42 4.19
N VAL A 49 -5.07 1.37 4.36
CA VAL A 49 -6.51 1.09 4.48
C VAL A 49 -7.23 1.70 3.29
N CYS A 50 -8.04 0.90 2.60
CA CYS A 50 -8.89 1.41 1.53
C CYS A 50 -10.16 2.04 2.12
N ASN A 51 -10.40 3.32 1.82
CA ASN A 51 -11.54 4.04 2.41
C ASN A 51 -12.90 3.63 1.80
N GLU A 52 -12.90 2.90 0.68
CA GLU A 52 -14.14 2.39 0.03
C GLU A 52 -14.63 1.06 0.59
N CYS A 53 -13.72 0.14 0.94
CA CYS A 53 -14.07 -1.23 1.35
C CYS A 53 -13.47 -1.66 2.67
N GLY A 54 -12.72 -0.78 3.34
CA GLY A 54 -12.09 -1.08 4.63
C GLY A 54 -10.99 -2.15 4.57
N ALA A 55 -10.53 -2.55 3.38
CA ALA A 55 -9.45 -3.52 3.25
C ALA A 55 -8.15 -2.97 3.85
N GLU A 56 -7.53 -3.72 4.75
CA GLU A 56 -6.30 -3.34 5.46
C GLU A 56 -5.13 -4.22 4.99
N TRP A 57 -4.13 -3.59 4.40
CA TRP A 57 -2.88 -4.21 3.97
C TRP A 57 -1.74 -3.77 4.89
N GLU A 58 -0.97 -4.72 5.41
CA GLU A 58 0.18 -4.45 6.28
C GLU A 58 1.48 -4.90 5.61
N TYR A 59 2.50 -4.06 5.70
CA TYR A 59 3.88 -4.35 5.34
C TYR A 59 4.73 -4.20 6.61
N THR A 60 5.40 -5.27 7.06
CA THR A 60 6.26 -5.24 8.24
C THR A 60 7.73 -5.34 7.85
N ILE A 61 8.54 -4.46 8.42
CA ILE A 61 9.99 -4.44 8.32
C ILE A 61 10.54 -4.88 9.68
N SER A 62 11.08 -6.09 9.76
CA SER A 62 12.00 -6.46 10.84
C SER A 62 13.20 -5.54 10.79
N LYS A 63 13.57 -4.87 11.90
CA LYS A 63 14.76 -4.02 11.96
C LYS A 63 16.00 -4.88 12.26
N PRO A 64 16.91 -5.08 11.30
CA PRO A 64 18.32 -5.20 11.69
C PRO A 64 19.16 -3.93 11.39
N GLN A 65 18.82 -3.09 10.40
CA GLN A 65 19.80 -2.13 9.85
C GLN A 65 19.30 -0.72 9.46
N ASP A 66 18.02 -0.38 9.62
CA ASP A 66 17.47 0.90 9.12
C ASP A 66 17.66 2.12 10.06
N LEU A 67 18.58 2.04 11.02
CA LEU A 67 18.87 3.10 12.00
C LEU A 67 19.80 4.21 11.48
N LEU A 68 20.31 4.13 10.24
CA LEU A 68 21.43 4.98 9.79
C LEU A 68 21.08 6.15 8.86
N PHE A 69 19.83 6.33 8.42
CA PHE A 69 19.50 7.41 7.46
C PHE A 69 18.54 8.45 8.05
N GLY A 70 19.01 9.70 8.10
CA GLY A 70 18.32 10.89 8.61
C GLY A 70 17.10 11.34 7.78
N GLY A 71 16.29 12.21 8.40
CA GLY A 71 14.84 12.37 8.20
C GLY A 71 14.28 12.71 6.81
N ALA A 72 15.06 13.19 5.84
CA ALA A 72 14.56 13.51 4.49
C ALA A 72 14.87 12.41 3.45
N PHE A 73 16.12 11.94 3.39
CA PHE A 73 16.50 10.78 2.57
C PHE A 73 15.82 9.50 3.05
N ALA A 74 15.52 9.41 4.35
CA ALA A 74 14.69 8.36 4.89
C ALA A 74 13.27 8.39 4.32
N ALA A 75 12.66 9.55 4.05
CA ALA A 75 11.28 9.60 3.55
C ALA A 75 11.16 9.10 2.11
N LEU A 76 12.05 9.55 1.21
CA LEU A 76 12.08 9.08 -0.19
C LEU A 76 12.46 7.60 -0.31
N SER A 77 13.47 7.15 0.46
CA SER A 77 13.82 5.72 0.51
C SER A 77 12.69 4.86 1.09
N ARG A 78 11.91 5.36 2.05
CA ARG A 78 10.73 4.67 2.58
C ARG A 78 9.65 4.51 1.52
N VAL A 79 9.34 5.57 0.76
CA VAL A 79 8.38 5.49 -0.36
C VAL A 79 8.84 4.42 -1.35
N ALA A 80 10.11 4.49 -1.79
CA ALA A 80 10.67 3.53 -2.72
C ALA A 80 10.60 2.09 -2.20
N LYS A 81 10.90 1.84 -0.92
CA LYS A 81 10.81 0.50 -0.30
C LYS A 81 9.38 -0.05 -0.22
N ILE A 82 8.39 0.82 0.01
CA ILE A 82 6.97 0.42 0.15
C ILE A 82 6.34 0.13 -1.20
N THR A 83 6.77 0.84 -2.23
CA THR A 83 6.35 0.62 -3.62
C THR A 83 7.31 -0.28 -4.41
N ASP A 84 8.32 -0.86 -3.74
CA ASP A 84 9.23 -1.82 -4.35
C ASP A 84 8.48 -3.10 -4.67
N ASP A 85 8.73 -3.66 -5.85
CA ASP A 85 8.01 -4.84 -6.34
C ASP A 85 8.23 -6.09 -5.48
N ASN A 86 9.30 -6.13 -4.68
CA ASN A 86 9.60 -7.20 -3.73
C ASN A 86 9.07 -6.92 -2.31
N SER A 87 8.47 -5.76 -2.05
CA SER A 87 7.88 -5.49 -0.73
C SER A 87 6.72 -6.45 -0.47
N ILE A 88 6.75 -7.11 0.70
CA ILE A 88 5.81 -8.17 1.07
C ILE A 88 4.65 -7.58 1.85
N TRP A 89 3.46 -7.62 1.26
CA TRP A 89 2.22 -7.15 1.82
C TRP A 89 1.36 -8.32 2.30
N VAL A 90 0.68 -8.12 3.42
CA VAL A 90 -0.26 -9.08 3.98
C VAL A 90 -1.63 -8.42 4.12
N LEU A 91 -2.67 -9.04 3.56
CA LEU A 91 -4.04 -8.60 3.79
C LEU A 91 -4.45 -9.04 5.20
N ARG A 92 -4.66 -8.08 6.10
CA ARG A 92 -5.05 -8.35 7.49
C ARG A 92 -6.55 -8.27 7.71
N LYS A 93 -7.26 -7.51 6.88
CA LYS A 93 -8.69 -7.33 7.03
C LYS A 93 -9.34 -7.02 5.69
N THR A 94 -10.53 -7.56 5.50
CA THR A 94 -11.42 -7.25 4.37
C THR A 94 -12.86 -7.51 4.81
N SER A 95 -13.82 -6.76 4.28
CA SER A 95 -15.26 -7.08 4.39
C SER A 95 -15.81 -7.76 3.13
N ILE A 96 -14.96 -8.01 2.12
CA ILE A 96 -15.31 -8.65 0.85
C ILE A 96 -15.00 -10.14 0.95
N LYS A 97 -16.03 -10.99 0.84
CA LYS A 97 -15.94 -12.45 1.03
C LYS A 97 -14.98 -13.11 0.05
N GLU A 98 -15.00 -12.70 -1.23
CA GLU A 98 -14.15 -13.25 -2.28
C GLU A 98 -12.65 -12.97 -2.03
N ALA A 99 -12.35 -11.96 -1.21
CA ALA A 99 -11.01 -11.58 -0.82
C ALA A 99 -10.52 -12.28 0.46
N GLU A 100 -11.39 -12.96 1.21
CA GLU A 100 -11.01 -13.68 2.44
C GLU A 100 -9.94 -14.75 2.17
N LYS A 101 -9.92 -15.33 0.98
CA LYS A 101 -8.90 -16.30 0.54
C LYS A 101 -7.47 -15.72 0.51
N PHE A 102 -7.31 -14.40 0.58
CA PHE A 102 -6.03 -13.71 0.62
C PHE A 102 -5.64 -13.25 2.04
N LEU A 103 -6.51 -13.43 3.03
CA LEU A 103 -6.21 -13.08 4.41
C LEU A 103 -4.96 -13.82 4.89
N ASP A 104 -4.10 -13.07 5.57
CA ASP A 104 -2.84 -13.53 6.16
C ASP A 104 -1.83 -14.14 5.19
N LYS A 105 -2.09 -14.05 3.88
CA LYS A 105 -1.14 -14.45 2.84
C LYS A 105 -0.19 -13.31 2.51
N GLU A 106 1.08 -13.67 2.42
CA GLU A 106 2.13 -12.81 1.90
C GLU A 106 2.03 -12.73 0.37
N ILE A 107 1.92 -11.51 -0.15
CA ILE A 107 2.04 -11.23 -1.57
C ILE A 107 3.05 -10.10 -1.76
N ASN A 108 3.83 -10.15 -2.83
CA ASN A 108 4.70 -9.03 -3.14
C ASN A 108 3.91 -7.88 -3.81
N PHE A 109 4.48 -6.68 -3.85
CA PHE A 109 3.80 -5.51 -4.42
C PHE A 109 3.54 -5.65 -5.93
N SER A 110 4.38 -6.40 -6.66
CA SER A 110 4.10 -6.73 -8.06
C SER A 110 2.80 -7.54 -8.21
N THR A 111 2.61 -8.60 -7.40
CA THR A 111 1.37 -9.38 -7.34
C THR A 111 0.19 -8.50 -6.91
N TRP A 112 0.40 -7.61 -5.94
CA TRP A 112 -0.62 -6.64 -5.52
C TRP A 112 -1.07 -5.75 -6.70
N LYS A 113 -0.12 -5.22 -7.50
CA LYS A 113 -0.42 -4.44 -8.72
C LYS A 113 -1.08 -5.30 -9.80
N GLN A 114 -0.66 -6.55 -9.95
CA GLN A 114 -1.28 -7.49 -10.88
C GLN A 114 -2.72 -7.80 -10.46
N MET A 115 -3.05 -7.92 -9.18
CA MET A 115 -4.44 -8.08 -8.74
C MET A 115 -5.32 -6.92 -9.19
N VAL A 116 -4.78 -5.70 -9.30
CA VAL A 116 -5.48 -4.56 -9.91
C VAL A 116 -5.69 -4.78 -11.42
N LYS A 117 -4.67 -5.25 -12.15
CA LYS A 117 -4.70 -5.47 -13.61
C LYS A 117 -5.49 -6.72 -14.03
N SER A 118 -5.27 -7.87 -13.41
CA SER A 118 -5.88 -9.18 -13.73
C SER A 118 -7.39 -9.23 -13.52
N PHE A 119 -7.98 -8.30 -12.76
CA PHE A 119 -9.42 -8.18 -12.62
C PHE A 119 -10.03 -7.06 -13.46
N CYS A 120 -9.21 -6.34 -14.23
CA CYS A 120 -9.72 -5.39 -15.18
C CYS A 120 -9.73 -6.02 -16.57
N GLY A 121 -10.84 -6.69 -16.92
CA GLY A 121 -11.07 -7.20 -18.28
C GLY A 121 -11.12 -6.11 -19.36
N LYS A 122 -10.98 -4.82 -18.99
CA LYS A 122 -11.00 -3.64 -19.87
C LYS A 122 -10.12 -2.46 -19.42
N CYS A 123 -9.05 -2.64 -18.64
CA CYS A 123 -8.14 -1.52 -18.33
C CYS A 123 -7.00 -1.50 -19.33
N GLY A 124 -7.37 -1.10 -20.55
CA GLY A 124 -6.49 -0.86 -21.67
C GLY A 124 -7.22 0.03 -22.67
N ASN A 125 -7.81 1.13 -22.22
CA ASN A 125 -7.91 2.30 -23.08
C ASN A 125 -6.88 3.30 -22.56
N PRO A 126 -5.93 3.76 -23.39
CA PRO A 126 -5.04 4.84 -23.03
C PRO A 126 -5.87 6.09 -22.66
N LEU A 127 -5.24 6.96 -21.87
CA LEU A 127 -5.75 8.30 -21.58
C LEU A 127 -6.22 8.95 -22.89
N ALA A 128 -7.46 9.45 -22.87
CA ALA A 128 -8.18 10.25 -23.86
C ALA A 128 -7.44 10.61 -25.17
N GLU A 129 -8.02 10.23 -26.31
CA GLU A 129 -7.74 10.81 -27.63
C GLU A 129 -8.38 12.20 -27.83
N ASP A 130 -8.89 12.82 -26.77
CA ASP A 130 -9.66 14.06 -26.84
C ASP A 130 -9.04 15.17 -25.95
N GLU A 131 -7.77 15.50 -26.17
CA GLU A 131 -7.29 16.87 -25.96
C GLU A 131 -7.02 17.47 -27.35
N LYS A 132 -7.96 18.30 -27.80
CA LYS A 132 -7.90 19.10 -29.02
C LYS A 132 -6.84 20.20 -28.94
#